data_AF-A0A7Y5VGV2-F1
#
_entry.id   AF-A0A7Y5VGV2-F1
#
_cell.length_a   1.000
_cell.length_b   1.000
_cell.length_c   1.000
_cell.angle_alpha   90.00
_cell.angle_beta   90.00
_cell.angle_gamma   90.00
#
_symmetry.space_group_name_H-M   'P 1'
#
loop_
_entity.id
_entity.type
_entity.pdbx_description
1 polymer ?
#
loop_
_entity_poly.entity_id
_entity_poly.type
_entity_poly.pdbx_seq_one_letter_code
_entity_poly.pdbx_strand_id
1 'polypeptide(L)'
;MEIPSQIAEHVETIAKHEQEFLASRSLPERFAERVAGFAGRISFVAVHLLWFAGWTFWNSSHLTHWHFDPFPYPLFDTLVALEAILLASFILMRQTSLARRGYEREHLMLQILLITEKETSAIVRMNQRIAARIGLQEISQDEEIKEMGAPTSVDQVAHTIQEKLSNEVSERS
;
A
#
# COMPACT_ATOMS: atom_id res chain seq x y z
N MET A 1 6.50 34.57 -5.22
CA MET A 1 6.82 33.60 -4.16
C MET A 1 8.05 32.86 -4.65
N GLU A 2 9.24 33.31 -4.26
CA GLU A 2 10.49 32.65 -4.63
C GLU A 2 10.59 31.34 -3.87
N ILE A 3 10.63 30.22 -4.59
CA ILE A 3 10.85 28.92 -3.99
C ILE A 3 12.33 28.86 -3.58
N PRO A 4 12.67 28.56 -2.32
CA PRO A 4 14.05 28.46 -1.86
C PRO A 4 14.85 27.47 -2.73
N SER A 5 16.06 27.85 -3.16
CA SER A 5 16.90 27.09 -4.09
C SER A 5 17.17 25.64 -3.65
N GLN A 6 17.12 25.37 -2.35
CA GLN A 6 17.29 24.04 -1.78
C GLN A 6 16.12 23.11 -2.13
N ILE A 7 14.89 23.62 -2.18
CA ILE A 7 13.71 22.82 -2.56
C ILE A 7 13.77 22.45 -4.04
N ALA A 8 14.25 23.35 -4.90
CA ALA A 8 14.43 23.06 -6.32
C ALA A 8 15.46 21.94 -6.56
N GLU A 9 16.59 21.97 -5.84
CA GLU A 9 17.63 20.94 -5.92
C GLU A 9 17.15 19.57 -5.38
N HIS A 10 16.37 19.56 -4.30
CA HIS A 10 15.76 18.35 -3.77
C HIS A 10 14.67 17.77 -4.70
N VAL A 11 13.83 18.63 -5.29
CA VAL A 11 12.80 18.21 -6.26
C VAL A 11 13.44 17.64 -7.51
N GLU A 12 14.55 18.21 -7.99
CA GLU A 12 15.28 17.71 -9.14
C GLU A 12 15.98 16.36 -8.82
N THR A 13 16.51 16.19 -7.61
CA THR A 13 17.09 14.92 -7.16
C THR A 13 16.04 13.82 -7.05
N ILE A 14 14.86 14.13 -6.50
CA ILE A 14 13.73 13.19 -6.40
C ILE A 14 13.20 12.85 -7.80
N ALA A 15 13.05 13.83 -8.69
CA ALA A 15 12.60 13.61 -10.06
C ALA A 15 13.59 12.75 -10.87
N LYS A 16 14.89 12.90 -10.63
CA LYS A 16 15.95 12.12 -11.29
C LYS A 16 15.98 10.67 -10.81
N HIS A 17 15.82 10.44 -9.50
CA HIS A 17 15.65 9.08 -8.97
C HIS A 17 14.35 8.42 -9.44
N GLU A 18 13.23 9.15 -9.50
CA GLU A 18 11.97 8.63 -10.07
C GLU A 18 12.16 8.28 -11.57
N GLN A 19 12.88 9.12 -12.33
CA GLN A 19 13.20 8.86 -13.74
C GLN A 19 14.13 7.66 -13.93
N GLU A 20 15.15 7.47 -13.08
CA GLU A 20 16.04 6.31 -13.14
C GLU A 20 15.30 5.02 -12.75
N PHE A 21 14.36 5.09 -11.80
CA PHE A 21 13.49 3.97 -11.41
C PHE A 21 12.45 3.62 -12.50
N LEU A 22 11.97 4.64 -13.24
CA LEU A 22 11.08 4.46 -14.39
C LEU A 22 11.84 3.99 -15.65
N ALA A 23 13.10 4.37 -15.81
CA ALA A 23 13.96 4.01 -16.93
C ALA A 23 14.53 2.59 -16.83
N SER A 24 14.69 2.06 -15.60
CA SER A 24 15.17 0.71 -15.33
C SER A 24 14.08 -0.37 -15.32
N ARG A 25 12.81 0.00 -15.53
CA ARG A 25 11.72 -0.96 -15.65
C ARG A 25 11.72 -1.65 -16.99
N SER A 26 11.71 -2.98 -16.94
CA SER A 26 11.58 -3.82 -18.12
C SER A 26 10.30 -3.46 -18.90
N LEU A 27 10.38 -3.42 -20.23
CA LEU A 27 9.21 -3.25 -21.11
C LEU A 27 8.00 -4.12 -20.70
N PRO A 28 8.17 -5.40 -20.29
CA PRO A 28 7.06 -6.21 -19.80
C PRO A 28 6.43 -5.70 -18.48
N GLU A 29 7.21 -5.19 -17.52
CA GLU A 29 6.64 -4.61 -16.29
C GLU A 29 5.79 -3.38 -16.59
N ARG A 30 6.23 -2.50 -17.50
CA ARG A 30 5.45 -1.31 -17.89
C ARG A 30 4.15 -1.69 -18.58
N PHE A 31 4.14 -2.77 -19.35
CA PHE A 31 2.94 -3.28 -20.02
C PHE A 31 1.97 -3.91 -19.00
N ALA A 32 2.47 -4.75 -18.09
CA ALA A 32 1.68 -5.30 -16.98
C ALA A 32 1.08 -4.18 -16.11
N GLU A 33 1.86 -3.13 -15.84
CA GLU A 33 1.43 -1.91 -15.19
C GLU A 33 0.64 -0.93 -16.06
N ARG A 34 0.17 -1.32 -17.24
CA ARG A 34 -0.94 -0.63 -17.92
C ARG A 34 -2.16 -1.52 -17.95
N VAL A 35 -1.96 -2.79 -18.31
CA VAL A 35 -3.02 -3.79 -18.39
C VAL A 35 -3.74 -3.96 -17.06
N ALA A 36 -3.05 -4.17 -15.94
CA ALA A 36 -3.74 -4.38 -14.66
C ALA A 36 -4.46 -3.14 -14.09
N GLY A 37 -4.15 -1.95 -14.58
CA GLY A 37 -4.80 -0.70 -14.18
C GLY A 37 -5.95 -0.36 -15.10
N PHE A 38 -5.92 -0.87 -16.33
CA PHE A 38 -7.07 -0.96 -17.20
C PHE A 38 -8.08 -2.01 -16.68
N ALA A 39 -7.60 -3.19 -16.27
CA ALA A 39 -8.41 -4.27 -15.71
C ALA A 39 -9.14 -3.88 -14.42
N GLY A 40 -8.52 -3.05 -13.57
CA GLY A 40 -9.14 -2.52 -12.36
C GLY A 40 -10.21 -1.44 -12.58
N ARG A 41 -10.48 -1.02 -13.82
CA ARG A 41 -11.48 0.02 -14.14
C ARG A 41 -12.81 -0.61 -14.55
N ILE A 42 -13.91 0.01 -14.14
CA ILE A 42 -15.26 -0.41 -14.51
C ILE A 42 -15.50 -0.39 -16.04
N SER A 43 -14.69 0.37 -16.78
CA SER A 43 -14.69 0.38 -18.25
C SER A 43 -14.29 -0.95 -18.87
N PHE A 44 -13.40 -1.72 -18.22
CA PHE A 44 -12.99 -3.05 -18.70
C PHE A 44 -14.18 -4.02 -18.69
N VAL A 45 -14.95 -4.01 -17.60
CA VAL A 45 -16.17 -4.82 -17.43
C VAL A 45 -17.22 -4.44 -18.47
N ALA A 46 -17.42 -3.14 -18.73
CA ALA A 46 -18.38 -2.67 -19.73
C ALA A 46 -18.01 -3.13 -21.15
N VAL A 47 -16.72 -3.07 -21.52
CA VAL A 47 -16.25 -3.56 -22.83
C VAL A 47 -16.46 -5.06 -22.97
N HIS A 48 -16.19 -5.85 -21.92
CA HIS A 48 -16.41 -7.29 -21.93
C HIS A 48 -17.89 -7.64 -22.07
N LEU A 49 -18.76 -6.96 -21.34
CA LEU A 49 -20.21 -7.16 -21.47
C LEU A 49 -20.71 -6.86 -22.89
N LEU A 50 -20.23 -5.77 -23.50
CA LEU A 50 -20.57 -5.42 -24.88
C LEU A 50 -20.02 -6.44 -25.89
N TRP A 51 -18.78 -6.89 -25.69
CA TRP A 51 -18.17 -7.92 -26.52
C TRP A 51 -18.93 -9.25 -26.43
N PHE A 52 -19.27 -9.68 -25.21
CA PHE A 52 -20.06 -10.89 -24.96
C PHE A 52 -21.44 -10.80 -25.59
N ALA A 53 -22.17 -9.69 -25.37
CA ALA A 53 -23.46 -9.46 -25.98
C ALA A 53 -23.38 -9.43 -27.51
N GLY A 54 -22.34 -8.80 -28.07
CA GLY A 54 -22.09 -8.74 -29.52
C GLY A 54 -21.78 -10.11 -30.12
N TRP A 55 -20.94 -10.90 -29.46
CA TRP A 55 -20.59 -12.26 -29.89
C TRP A 55 -21.79 -13.19 -29.84
N THR A 56 -22.54 -13.19 -28.74
CA THR A 56 -23.78 -13.97 -28.60
C THR A 56 -24.82 -13.55 -29.64
N PHE A 57 -25.01 -12.25 -29.87
CA PHE A 57 -25.95 -11.76 -30.87
C PHE A 57 -25.53 -12.15 -32.29
N TRP A 58 -24.25 -12.01 -32.63
CA TRP A 58 -23.72 -12.38 -33.94
C TRP A 58 -23.87 -13.89 -34.20
N ASN A 59 -23.53 -14.71 -33.23
CA ASN A 59 -23.54 -16.18 -33.35
C ASN A 59 -24.95 -16.79 -33.22
N SER A 60 -25.85 -16.13 -32.49
CA SER A 60 -27.28 -16.51 -32.41
C SER A 60 -28.12 -15.92 -33.54
N SER A 61 -27.62 -14.93 -34.27
CA SER A 61 -28.35 -14.37 -35.41
C SER A 61 -28.38 -15.40 -36.53
N HIS A 62 -29.59 -15.73 -36.98
CA HIS A 62 -29.89 -16.71 -38.02
C HIS A 62 -29.47 -16.23 -39.44
N LEU A 63 -28.44 -15.37 -39.51
CA LEU A 63 -27.98 -14.66 -40.70
C LEU A 63 -26.86 -15.41 -41.44
N THR A 64 -26.20 -16.37 -40.79
CA THR A 64 -25.13 -17.18 -41.38
C THR A 64 -25.51 -18.65 -41.31
N HIS A 65 -25.67 -19.31 -42.46
CA HIS A 65 -25.96 -20.77 -42.55
C HIS A 65 -24.84 -21.67 -41.98
N TRP A 66 -23.75 -21.06 -41.50
CA TRP A 66 -22.58 -21.70 -40.91
C TRP A 66 -22.40 -21.19 -39.48
N HIS A 67 -22.70 -22.04 -38.48
CA HIS A 67 -22.43 -21.72 -37.08
C HIS A 67 -20.92 -21.83 -36.85
N PHE A 68 -20.23 -20.69 -36.79
CA PHE A 68 -18.77 -20.64 -36.60
C PHE A 68 -18.35 -21.20 -35.23
N ASP A 69 -19.21 -21.08 -34.21
CA ASP A 69 -19.01 -21.68 -32.89
C ASP A 69 -20.37 -22.17 -32.35
N PRO A 70 -20.69 -23.47 -32.49
CA PRO A 70 -21.95 -24.04 -32.01
C PRO A 70 -22.09 -23.89 -30.49
N PHE A 71 -23.31 -23.69 -30.02
CA PHE A 71 -23.61 -23.76 -28.58
C PHE A 71 -23.07 -25.09 -28.03
N PRO A 72 -22.15 -25.09 -27.04
CA PRO A 72 -21.95 -24.09 -25.97
C PRO A 72 -20.74 -23.13 -26.12
N TYR A 73 -20.37 -22.71 -27.32
CA TYR A 73 -19.29 -21.74 -27.59
C TYR A 73 -17.88 -22.07 -27.03
N PRO A 74 -17.34 -23.29 -27.24
CA PRO A 74 -16.05 -23.71 -26.68
C PRO A 74 -14.84 -22.85 -27.10
N LEU A 75 -14.83 -22.26 -28.30
CA LEU A 75 -13.71 -21.42 -28.75
C LEU A 75 -13.68 -20.08 -28.00
N PHE A 76 -14.85 -19.51 -27.74
CA PHE A 76 -14.98 -18.30 -26.97
C PHE A 76 -14.62 -18.52 -25.49
N ASP A 77 -15.12 -19.60 -24.89
CA ASP A 77 -14.87 -19.93 -23.47
C ASP A 77 -13.37 -20.13 -23.20
N THR A 78 -12.68 -20.85 -24.08
CA THR A 78 -11.23 -21.06 -23.96
C THR A 78 -10.42 -19.77 -24.09
N LEU A 79 -10.80 -18.86 -25.00
CA LEU A 79 -10.13 -17.57 -25.17
C LEU A 79 -10.31 -16.68 -23.93
N VAL A 80 -11.54 -16.60 -23.40
CA VAL A 80 -11.86 -15.81 -22.21
C VAL A 80 -11.16 -16.38 -20.97
N ALA A 81 -11.11 -17.71 -20.82
CA ALA A 81 -10.40 -18.36 -19.72
C ALA A 81 -8.90 -18.04 -19.74
N LEU A 82 -8.27 -18.06 -20.93
CA LEU A 82 -6.86 -17.67 -21.08
C LEU A 82 -6.65 -16.18 -20.72
N GLU A 83 -7.52 -15.30 -21.22
CA GLU A 83 -7.46 -13.87 -20.90
C GLU A 83 -7.62 -13.62 -19.40
N ALA A 84 -8.54 -14.31 -18.73
CA ALA A 84 -8.75 -14.21 -17.30
C ALA A 84 -7.51 -14.61 -16.48
N ILE A 85 -6.83 -15.71 -16.85
CA ILE A 85 -5.59 -16.14 -16.18
C ILE A 85 -4.47 -15.10 -16.35
N LEU A 86 -4.32 -14.54 -17.56
CA LEU A 86 -3.33 -13.49 -17.82
C LEU A 86 -3.63 -12.23 -17.01
N LEU A 87 -4.89 -11.80 -16.94
CA LEU A 87 -5.32 -10.65 -16.15
C LEU A 87 -5.12 -10.87 -14.65
N ALA A 88 -5.49 -12.04 -14.13
CA ALA A 88 -5.25 -12.39 -12.74
C ALA A 88 -3.75 -12.31 -12.41
N SER A 89 -2.90 -12.86 -13.28
CA SER A 89 -1.44 -12.79 -13.13
C SER A 89 -0.92 -11.35 -13.12
N PHE A 90 -1.42 -10.48 -14.02
CA PHE A 90 -1.05 -9.07 -14.03
C PHE A 90 -1.56 -8.31 -12.79
N ILE A 91 -2.75 -8.64 -12.29
CA ILE A 91 -3.29 -8.07 -11.05
C ILE A 91 -2.40 -8.46 -9.86
N LEU A 92 -2.03 -9.73 -9.74
CA LEU A 92 -1.11 -10.23 -8.71
C LEU A 92 0.25 -9.52 -8.77
N MET A 93 0.79 -9.30 -9.97
CA MET A 93 2.03 -8.55 -10.18
C MET A 93 1.92 -7.09 -9.69
N ARG A 94 0.78 -6.43 -9.95
CA ARG A 94 0.53 -5.09 -9.39
C ARG A 94 0.39 -5.09 -7.88
N GLN A 95 -0.32 -6.06 -7.33
CA GLN A 95 -0.50 -6.17 -5.88
C GLN A 95 0.85 -6.36 -5.18
N THR A 96 1.73 -7.20 -5.72
CA THR A 96 3.10 -7.38 -5.18
C THR A 96 3.93 -6.11 -5.25
N SER A 97 3.85 -5.34 -6.33
CA SER A 97 4.52 -4.04 -6.43
C SER A 97 3.97 -3.00 -5.44
N LEU A 98 2.64 -2.93 -5.30
CA LEU A 98 1.98 -2.04 -4.33
C LEU A 98 2.29 -2.44 -2.88
N ALA A 99 2.31 -3.74 -2.58
CA ALA A 99 2.65 -4.25 -1.26
C ALA A 99 4.09 -3.87 -0.89
N ARG A 100 5.05 -4.01 -1.82
CA ARG A 100 6.44 -3.58 -1.59
C ARG A 100 6.54 -2.09 -1.24
N ARG A 101 5.82 -1.23 -1.96
CA ARG A 101 5.72 0.21 -1.64
C ARG A 101 5.04 0.48 -0.30
N GLY A 102 4.06 -0.36 0.07
CA GLY A 102 3.40 -0.33 1.36
C GLY A 102 4.36 -0.56 2.52
N TYR A 103 5.21 -1.59 2.42
CA TYR A 103 6.21 -1.92 3.45
C TYR A 103 7.24 -0.80 3.65
N GLU A 104 7.75 -0.20 2.57
CA GLU A 104 8.68 0.92 2.66
C GLU A 104 8.04 2.12 3.38
N ARG A 105 6.79 2.45 3.02
CA ARG A 105 6.03 3.52 3.69
C ARG A 105 5.76 3.20 5.16
N GLU A 106 5.42 1.96 5.47
CA GLU A 106 5.17 1.52 6.85
C GLU A 106 6.42 1.67 7.72
N HIS A 107 7.58 1.27 7.21
CA HIS A 107 8.84 1.43 7.93
C HIS A 107 9.18 2.91 8.18
N LEU A 108 9.02 3.77 7.16
CA LEU A 108 9.21 5.22 7.33
C LEU A 108 8.22 5.82 8.32
N MET A 109 6.97 5.36 8.31
CA MET A 109 5.96 5.85 9.26
C MET A 109 6.26 5.44 10.69
N LEU A 110 6.74 4.22 10.90
CA LEU A 110 7.21 3.78 12.21
C LEU A 110 8.35 4.68 12.71
N GLN A 111 9.34 4.98 11.87
CA GLN A 111 10.45 5.86 12.27
C GLN A 111 9.98 7.27 12.66
N ILE A 112 9.09 7.86 11.86
CA ILE A 112 8.53 9.19 12.14
C ILE A 112 7.74 9.16 13.46
N LEU A 113 6.96 8.11 13.70
CA LEU A 113 6.20 7.94 14.94
C LEU A 113 7.13 7.86 16.15
N LEU A 114 8.23 7.11 16.05
CA LEU A 114 9.22 6.98 17.12
C LEU A 114 9.95 8.28 17.42
N ILE A 115 10.31 9.04 16.38
CA ILE A 115 10.91 10.38 16.57
C ILE A 115 9.90 11.31 17.25
N THR A 116 8.64 11.29 16.79
CA THR A 116 7.56 12.12 17.34
C THR A 116 7.29 11.77 18.80
N GLU A 117 7.28 10.48 19.16
CA GLU A 117 7.15 10.02 20.55
C GLU A 117 8.30 10.58 21.39
N LYS A 118 9.55 10.42 20.94
CA LYS A 118 10.73 10.88 21.67
C LYS A 118 10.73 12.39 21.89
N GLU A 119 10.33 13.16 20.88
CA GLU A 119 10.17 14.61 20.95
C GLU A 119 9.05 15.01 21.90
N THR A 120 7.90 14.33 21.84
CA THR A 120 6.77 14.57 22.74
C THR A 120 7.17 14.29 24.20
N SER A 121 7.81 13.16 24.47
CA SER A 121 8.31 12.81 25.81
C SER A 121 9.39 13.80 26.28
N ALA A 122 10.21 14.35 25.36
CA ALA A 122 11.15 15.42 25.69
C ALA A 122 10.46 16.74 26.07
N ILE A 123 9.38 17.10 25.38
CA ILE A 123 8.56 18.27 25.70
C ILE A 123 7.89 18.08 27.08
N VAL A 124 7.34 16.91 27.37
CA VAL A 124 6.76 16.58 28.68
C VAL A 124 7.81 16.75 29.79
N ARG A 125 9.01 16.17 29.61
CA ARG A 125 10.11 16.34 30.57
C ARG A 125 10.54 17.80 30.75
N MET A 126 10.56 18.58 29.67
CA MET A 126 10.89 20.01 29.76
C MET A 126 9.81 20.75 30.57
N ASN A 127 8.53 20.48 30.30
CA ASN A 127 7.41 21.06 31.03
C ASN A 127 7.43 20.67 32.52
N GLN A 128 7.76 19.43 32.86
CA GLN A 128 7.93 19.00 34.26
C GLN A 128 9.04 19.79 34.97
N ARG A 129 10.19 19.98 34.32
CA ARG A 129 11.28 20.80 34.89
C ARG A 129 10.87 22.24 35.11
N ILE A 130 10.07 22.81 34.21
CA ILE A 130 9.53 24.17 34.35
C ILE A 130 8.52 24.22 35.50
N ALA A 131 7.57 23.28 35.58
CA ALA A 131 6.57 23.18 36.65
C ALA A 131 7.23 23.06 38.04
N ALA A 132 8.27 22.23 38.16
CA ALA A 132 9.05 22.09 39.39
C ALA A 132 9.71 23.41 39.82
N ARG A 133 10.22 24.19 38.86
CA ARG A 133 10.90 25.48 39.13
C ARG A 133 9.94 26.60 39.52
N ILE A 134 8.70 26.55 39.03
CA ILE A 134 7.64 27.54 39.31
C ILE A 134 6.88 27.20 40.62
N GLY A 135 7.15 26.04 41.23
CA GLY A 135 6.54 25.64 42.50
C GLY A 135 5.24 24.85 42.35
N LEU A 136 4.96 24.32 41.16
CA LEU A 136 3.82 23.43 40.89
C LEU A 136 4.24 21.97 41.06
N GLN A 137 4.62 21.58 42.29
CA GLN A 137 5.10 20.22 42.56
C GLN A 137 4.03 19.14 42.34
N GLU A 138 2.74 19.44 42.54
CA GLU A 138 1.66 18.48 42.29
C GLU A 138 1.65 17.99 40.83
N ILE A 139 1.79 18.90 39.86
CA ILE A 139 1.81 18.55 38.42
C ILE A 139 3.14 17.91 38.02
N SER A 140 4.25 18.33 38.62
CA SER A 140 5.56 17.73 38.32
C SER A 140 5.73 16.32 38.90
N GLN A 141 5.01 15.97 39.97
CA GLN A 141 5.10 14.67 40.63
C GLN A 141 3.96 13.73 40.28
N ASP A 142 3.02 14.16 39.43
CA ASP A 142 2.00 13.31 38.87
C ASP A 142 2.62 12.09 38.18
N GLU A 143 2.19 10.91 38.60
CA GLU A 143 2.74 9.62 38.17
C GLU A 143 2.44 9.37 36.68
N GLU A 144 1.27 9.78 36.20
CA GLU A 144 0.86 9.65 34.79
C GLU A 144 1.75 10.52 33.90
N ILE A 145 2.02 11.76 34.31
CA ILE A 145 2.89 12.68 33.56
C ILE A 145 4.35 12.20 33.58
N LYS A 146 4.81 11.59 34.67
CA LYS A 146 6.14 10.95 34.74
C LYS A 146 6.28 9.77 33.79
N GLU A 147 5.28 8.89 33.73
CA GLU A 147 5.27 7.78 32.78
C GLU A 147 5.27 8.28 31.34
N MET A 148 4.45 9.29 31.00
CA MET A 148 4.45 9.91 29.66
C MET A 148 5.79 10.57 29.28
N GLY A 149 6.55 11.05 30.27
CA GLY A 149 7.88 11.64 30.06
C GLY A 149 9.00 10.59 29.99
N ALA A 150 8.73 9.32 30.32
CA ALA A 150 9.72 8.26 30.25
C ALA A 150 10.03 7.92 28.78
N PRO A 151 11.29 7.57 28.45
CA PRO A 151 11.60 7.10 27.11
C PRO A 151 10.91 5.77 26.85
N THR A 152 9.98 5.72 25.89
CA THR A 152 9.41 4.45 25.44
C THR A 152 10.47 3.72 24.61
N SER A 153 11.05 2.65 25.16
CA SER A 153 12.01 1.85 24.42
C SER A 153 11.28 0.92 23.45
N VAL A 154 11.60 1.05 22.16
CA VAL A 154 11.07 0.17 21.10
C VAL A 154 11.37 -1.30 21.39
N ASP A 155 12.57 -1.58 21.91
CA ASP A 155 12.98 -2.94 22.32
C ASP A 155 12.11 -3.48 23.46
N GLN A 156 11.71 -2.63 24.41
CA GLN A 156 10.82 -3.06 25.50
C GLN A 156 9.42 -3.38 24.97
N VAL A 157 8.86 -2.52 24.11
CA VAL A 157 7.55 -2.77 23.49
C VAL A 157 7.57 -4.05 22.64
N ALA A 158 8.62 -4.23 21.83
CA ALA A 158 8.79 -5.44 21.01
C ALA A 158 8.92 -6.70 21.88
N HIS A 159 9.71 -6.64 22.95
CA HIS A 159 9.85 -7.75 23.90
C HIS A 159 8.53 -8.08 24.60
N THR A 160 7.80 -7.08 25.09
CA THR A 160 6.50 -7.29 25.75
C THR A 160 5.45 -7.88 24.79
N ILE A 161 5.43 -7.44 23.53
CA ILE A 161 4.54 -8.02 22.52
C ILE A 161 4.93 -9.48 22.23
N GLN A 162 6.21 -9.75 22.03
CA GLN A 162 6.73 -11.11 21.80
C GLN A 162 6.39 -12.06 22.96
N GLU A 163 6.58 -11.59 24.19
CA GLU A 163 6.29 -12.34 25.41
C GLU A 163 4.79 -12.63 25.53
N LYS A 164 3.92 -11.62 25.31
CA LYS A 164 2.47 -11.83 25.35
C LYS A 164 1.98 -12.78 24.27
N LEU A 165 2.48 -12.65 23.04
CA LEU A 165 2.14 -13.58 21.95
C LEU A 165 2.60 -15.01 22.25
N SER A 166 3.80 -15.18 22.81
CA SER A 166 4.31 -16.49 23.20
C SER A 166 3.47 -17.13 24.32
N ASN A 167 3.03 -16.33 25.30
CA ASN A 167 2.18 -16.81 26.39
C ASN A 167 0.77 -17.19 25.89
N GLU A 168 0.16 -16.41 25.00
CA GLU A 168 -1.14 -16.75 24.40
C GLU A 168 -1.10 -18.03 23.55
N VAL A 169 0.00 -18.26 22.82
CA VAL A 169 0.20 -19.50 22.06
C VAL A 169 0.38 -20.70 22.99
N SER A 170 1.08 -20.52 24.11
CA SER A 170 1.29 -21.56 25.12
C SER A 170 0.02 -21.90 25.93
N GLU A 171 -0.90 -20.95 26.11
CA GLU A 171 -2.19 -21.19 26.78
C GLU A 171 -3.24 -21.85 25.86
N ARG A 172 -3.04 -21.79 24.54
CA ARG A 172 -3.94 -22.40 23.55
C ARG A 172 -3.54 -23.80 23.09
N SER A 173 -2.33 -24.27 23.43
CA SER A 173 -1.84 -25.63 23.12
C SER A 173 -2.08 -26.59 24.29
#